data_AF-A0A3B8QDJ0-F1
#
_entry.id   AF-A0A3B8QDJ0-F1
#
_cell.length_a   1.000
_cell.length_b   1.000
_cell.length_c   1.000
_cell.angle_alpha   90.00
_cell.angle_beta   90.00
_cell.angle_gamma   90.00
#
_symmetry.space_group_name_H-M   'P 1'
#
loop_
_entity.id
_entity.type
_entity.pdbx_description
1 polymer ?
#
loop_
_entity_poly.entity_id
_entity_poly.type
_entity_poly.pdbx_seq_one_letter_code
_entity_poly.pdbx_strand_id
1 'polypeptide(L)'
;GDDLFTTFEEAFLKHNVQRVLVWKTLNPLHWPTLFFSTYGRSELAEDYYDKILFHHHTYHDLRQRPGPFIVVNATDITTGARFDFTQQQFDYLCSDLSAVKISRACAASSAVPAVLSPVTLNNYAGTCGFEPPAWVTDRELQTNARVRARAREYKSFLDRTNRPYLHLVDGGV
;
A
#
# COMPACT_ATOMS: atom_id res chain seq x y z
N GLY A 1 19.26 -7.76 -12.65
CA GLY A 1 18.54 -9.03 -12.49
C GLY A 1 19.26 -9.88 -11.47
N ASP A 2 20.53 -10.20 -11.75
CA ASP A 2 21.30 -11.15 -10.95
C ASP A 2 21.68 -10.66 -9.55
N ASP A 3 21.92 -9.36 -9.35
CA ASP A 3 22.13 -8.76 -8.02
C ASP A 3 20.88 -8.78 -7.13
N LEU A 4 19.68 -8.93 -7.70
CA LEU A 4 18.44 -8.97 -6.92
C LEU A 4 18.41 -10.24 -6.07
N PHE A 5 18.82 -11.38 -6.63
CA PHE A 5 18.73 -12.66 -5.93
C PHE A 5 19.86 -12.83 -4.92
N THR A 6 21.09 -12.42 -5.22
CA THR A 6 22.21 -12.48 -4.28
C THR A 6 22.05 -11.49 -3.12
N THR A 7 21.65 -10.25 -3.39
CA THR A 7 21.43 -9.23 -2.35
C THR A 7 20.19 -9.53 -1.52
N PHE A 8 19.09 -9.96 -2.13
CA PHE A 8 17.88 -10.36 -1.38
C PHE A 8 18.13 -11.62 -0.54
N GLU A 9 18.85 -12.60 -1.08
CA GLU A 9 19.19 -13.81 -0.34
C GLU A 9 20.08 -13.50 0.87
N GLU A 10 21.14 -12.70 0.72
CA GLU A 10 22.04 -12.37 1.84
C GLU A 10 21.42 -11.38 2.83
N ALA A 11 20.73 -10.33 2.36
CA ALA A 11 20.20 -9.27 3.20
C ALA A 11 18.85 -9.61 3.87
N PHE A 12 18.04 -10.49 3.26
CA PHE A 12 16.70 -10.82 3.76
C PHE A 12 16.48 -12.29 4.07
N LEU A 13 16.97 -13.20 3.23
CA LEU A 13 16.61 -14.63 3.27
C LEU A 13 17.53 -15.47 4.17
N LYS A 14 18.83 -15.15 4.23
CA LYS A 14 19.86 -15.79 5.06
C LYS A 14 20.08 -15.09 6.39
N HIS A 15 19.76 -13.80 6.48
CA HIS A 15 19.68 -13.12 7.76
C HIS A 15 18.39 -13.52 8.46
N ASN A 16 18.47 -13.67 9.79
CA ASN A 16 17.33 -13.92 10.68
C ASN A 16 16.42 -12.66 10.77
N VAL A 17 16.07 -12.07 9.64
CA VAL A 17 15.19 -10.91 9.49
C VAL A 17 13.82 -11.24 10.06
N GLN A 18 13.34 -12.46 9.84
CA GLN A 18 12.20 -13.00 10.56
C GLN A 18 12.40 -12.91 12.08
N ARG A 19 13.50 -13.40 12.65
CA ARG A 19 13.69 -13.40 14.12
C ARG A 19 13.71 -12.00 14.72
N VAL A 20 14.37 -11.01 14.13
CA VAL A 20 14.46 -9.64 14.68
C VAL A 20 13.19 -8.84 14.45
N LEU A 21 12.59 -8.96 13.25
CA LEU A 21 11.32 -8.29 12.92
C LEU A 21 10.18 -8.90 13.73
N VAL A 22 10.10 -10.23 13.84
CA VAL A 22 9.15 -10.95 14.72
C VAL A 22 9.39 -10.59 16.19
N TRP A 23 10.63 -10.53 16.69
CA TRP A 23 10.86 -10.16 18.09
C TRP A 23 10.44 -8.71 18.41
N LYS A 24 10.72 -7.75 17.51
CA LYS A 24 10.38 -6.34 17.73
C LYS A 24 8.90 -6.03 17.47
N THR A 25 8.26 -6.73 16.54
CA THR A 25 6.83 -6.55 16.24
C THR A 25 5.92 -7.38 17.16
N LEU A 26 6.35 -8.56 17.62
CA LEU A 26 5.59 -9.45 18.50
C LEU A 26 5.86 -9.30 20.01
N ASN A 27 6.76 -8.42 20.46
CA ASN A 27 6.94 -8.19 21.91
C ASN A 27 5.81 -7.29 22.45
N PRO A 28 4.86 -7.84 23.24
CA PRO A 28 3.66 -7.11 23.67
C PRO A 28 3.92 -5.97 24.65
N LEU A 29 5.12 -5.90 25.22
CA LEU A 29 5.50 -4.87 26.19
C LEU A 29 5.67 -3.47 25.56
N HIS A 30 5.92 -3.39 24.25
CA HIS A 30 6.09 -2.12 23.52
C HIS A 30 4.84 -1.69 22.73
N TRP A 31 3.75 -2.45 22.84
CA TRP A 31 2.53 -2.23 22.06
C TRP A 31 1.69 -1.02 22.49
N PRO A 32 1.57 -0.65 23.77
CA PRO A 32 0.78 0.53 24.16
C PRO A 32 1.30 1.81 23.51
N THR A 33 2.62 2.01 23.45
CA THR A 33 3.22 3.21 22.85
C THR A 33 3.08 3.28 21.33
N LEU A 34 2.85 2.16 20.65
CA LEU A 34 2.66 2.08 19.19
C LEU A 34 1.18 2.20 18.77
N PHE A 35 0.25 1.94 19.69
CA PHE A 35 -1.19 2.14 19.47
C PHE A 35 -1.62 3.59 19.74
N PHE A 36 -0.96 4.28 20.67
CA PHE A 36 -1.25 5.68 21.03
C PHE A 36 -0.36 6.71 20.29
N SER A 37 0.62 6.26 19.51
CA SER A 37 1.44 7.10 18.63
C SER A 37 0.84 7.12 17.23
N THR A 38 0.92 8.26 16.53
CA THR A 38 0.61 8.38 15.09
C THR A 38 1.54 7.55 14.18
N TYR A 39 2.53 6.86 14.78
CA TYR A 39 3.54 6.05 14.13
C TYR A 39 3.32 4.56 14.45
N GLY A 40 2.83 3.79 13.45
CA GLY A 40 2.40 2.40 13.61
C GLY A 40 3.49 1.34 13.45
N ARG A 41 3.16 0.08 13.72
CA ARG A 41 4.06 -1.09 13.56
C ARG A 41 4.54 -1.28 12.12
N SER A 42 3.72 -0.93 11.14
CA SER A 42 4.09 -1.01 9.72
C SER A 42 5.00 0.13 9.28
N GLU A 43 5.01 1.24 9.99
CA GLU A 43 6.00 2.32 9.79
C GLU A 43 7.40 1.84 10.22
N LEU A 44 7.49 1.04 11.29
CA LEU A 44 8.74 0.39 11.69
C LEU A 44 9.21 -0.67 10.68
N ALA A 45 8.28 -1.43 10.10
CA ALA A 45 8.59 -2.39 9.05
C ALA A 45 9.00 -1.68 7.74
N GLU A 46 8.31 -0.58 7.38
CA GLU A 46 8.68 0.30 6.27
C GLU A 46 10.10 0.82 6.44
N ASP A 47 10.42 1.48 7.55
CA ASP A 47 11.76 2.06 7.76
C ASP A 47 12.86 0.99 7.78
N TYR A 48 12.55 -0.20 8.28
CA TYR A 48 13.47 -1.33 8.22
C TYR A 48 13.69 -1.78 6.77
N TYR A 49 12.64 -2.09 6.01
CA TYR A 49 12.74 -2.48 4.60
C TYR A 49 13.39 -1.39 3.74
N ASP A 50 13.08 -0.13 4.00
CA ASP A 50 13.65 1.02 3.32
C ASP A 50 15.16 1.09 3.51
N LYS A 51 15.64 0.77 4.71
CA LYS A 51 17.07 0.78 5.03
C LYS A 51 17.81 -0.43 4.44
N ILE A 52 17.22 -1.62 4.49
CA ILE A 52 17.92 -2.88 4.17
C ILE A 52 17.73 -3.37 2.74
N LEU A 53 16.65 -2.97 2.05
CA LEU A 53 16.29 -3.50 0.73
C LEU A 53 16.11 -2.43 -0.34
N PHE A 54 15.45 -1.31 -0.01
CA PHE A 54 15.00 -0.35 -1.02
C PHE A 54 15.80 0.95 -1.06
N HIS A 55 16.65 1.21 -0.07
CA HIS A 55 17.57 2.34 0.01
C HIS A 55 16.91 3.70 -0.30
N HIS A 56 15.73 3.96 0.27
CA HIS A 56 14.94 5.18 0.07
C HIS A 56 14.39 5.39 -1.35
N HIS A 57 14.45 4.37 -2.21
CA HIS A 57 13.90 4.47 -3.55
C HIS A 57 12.37 4.56 -3.56
N THR A 58 11.87 5.32 -4.52
CA THR A 58 10.46 5.61 -4.75
C THR A 58 9.96 5.02 -6.07
N TYR A 59 8.64 5.07 -6.28
CA TYR A 59 8.06 4.73 -7.58
C TYR A 59 8.53 5.67 -8.70
N HIS A 60 8.97 6.90 -8.39
CA HIS A 60 9.64 7.75 -9.37
C HIS A 60 10.89 7.05 -9.92
N ASP A 61 11.76 6.52 -9.05
CA ASP A 61 13.01 5.87 -9.45
C ASP A 61 12.78 4.61 -10.29
N LEU A 62 11.72 3.86 -10.01
CA LEU A 62 11.33 2.70 -10.82
C LEU A 62 10.95 3.10 -12.25
N ARG A 63 10.22 4.20 -12.43
CA ARG A 63 9.79 4.67 -13.76
C ARG A 63 10.96 5.17 -14.62
N GLN A 64 12.05 5.63 -14.01
CA GLN A 64 13.23 6.12 -14.74
C GLN A 64 14.15 4.98 -15.22
N ARG A 65 13.94 3.75 -14.76
CA ARG A 65 14.79 2.61 -15.11
C ARG A 65 14.14 1.77 -16.21
N PRO A 66 14.91 1.27 -17.20
CA PRO A 66 14.41 0.26 -18.13
C PRO A 66 14.09 -1.02 -17.35
N GLY A 67 12.82 -1.44 -17.37
CA GLY A 67 12.37 -2.59 -16.59
C GLY A 67 10.86 -2.85 -16.71
N PRO A 68 10.37 -3.92 -16.06
CA PRO A 68 8.94 -4.22 -16.03
C PRO A 68 8.17 -3.17 -15.24
N PHE A 69 6.89 -3.00 -15.59
CA PHE A 69 5.96 -2.21 -14.79
C PHE A 69 5.58 -3.00 -13.53
N ILE A 70 5.96 -2.49 -12.36
CA ILE A 70 5.72 -3.15 -11.06
C ILE A 70 4.42 -2.62 -10.46
N VAL A 71 3.53 -3.53 -10.09
CA VAL A 71 2.30 -3.22 -9.36
C VAL A 71 2.30 -4.00 -8.06
N VAL A 72 2.35 -3.27 -6.94
CA VAL A 72 2.18 -3.84 -5.60
C VAL A 72 0.71 -3.74 -5.23
N ASN A 73 0.17 -4.79 -4.60
CA ASN A 73 -1.24 -4.86 -4.22
C ASN A 73 -1.38 -4.84 -2.70
N ALA A 74 -2.43 -4.22 -2.21
CA ALA A 74 -2.87 -4.28 -0.83
C ALA A 74 -4.40 -4.42 -0.78
N THR A 75 -4.96 -4.63 0.40
CA THR A 75 -6.40 -4.68 0.62
C THR A 75 -6.81 -3.50 1.50
N ASP A 76 -7.81 -2.75 1.07
CA ASP A 76 -8.45 -1.73 1.91
C ASP A 76 -9.37 -2.41 2.93
N ILE A 77 -8.97 -2.38 4.20
CA ILE A 77 -9.69 -3.08 5.28
C ILE A 77 -11.12 -2.56 5.47
N THR A 78 -11.43 -1.33 5.04
CA THR A 78 -12.77 -0.76 5.21
C THR A 78 -13.78 -1.42 4.29
N THR A 79 -13.36 -1.75 3.07
CA THR A 79 -14.25 -2.24 2.01
C THR A 79 -13.97 -3.67 1.58
N GLY A 80 -12.81 -4.22 1.95
CA GLY A 80 -12.27 -5.46 1.39
C GLY A 80 -11.83 -5.32 -0.06
N ALA A 81 -11.78 -4.10 -0.61
CA ALA A 81 -11.40 -3.89 -1.99
C ALA A 81 -9.88 -4.00 -2.17
N ARG A 82 -9.47 -4.60 -3.29
CA ARG A 82 -8.07 -4.56 -3.73
C ARG A 82 -7.68 -3.13 -4.09
N PHE A 83 -6.54 -2.71 -3.56
CA PHE A 83 -5.89 -1.43 -3.82
C PHE A 83 -4.55 -1.67 -4.52
N ASP A 84 -4.42 -1.14 -5.74
CA ASP A 84 -3.22 -1.28 -6.55
C ASP A 84 -2.34 -0.04 -6.41
N PHE A 85 -1.06 -0.19 -6.11
CA PHE A 85 -0.11 0.93 -6.15
C PHE A 85 0.22 1.28 -7.62
N THR A 86 -0.72 1.97 -8.26
CA THR A 86 -0.62 2.51 -9.62
C THR A 86 -1.03 3.98 -9.62
N GLN A 87 -0.50 4.78 -10.55
CA GLN A 87 -0.88 6.18 -10.63
C GLN A 87 -2.38 6.33 -10.85
N GLN A 88 -2.97 5.50 -11.72
CA GLN A 88 -4.41 5.48 -11.95
C GLN A 88 -5.22 5.30 -10.66
N GLN A 89 -4.78 4.44 -9.73
CA GLN A 89 -5.45 4.25 -8.45
C GLN A 89 -5.25 5.45 -7.51
N PHE A 90 -4.06 6.05 -7.52
CA PHE A 90 -3.72 7.24 -6.75
C PHE A 90 -4.43 8.51 -7.24
N ASP A 91 -4.79 8.57 -8.52
CA ASP A 91 -5.56 9.66 -9.10
C ASP A 91 -6.96 9.75 -8.47
N TYR A 92 -7.59 8.62 -8.10
CA TYR A 92 -8.85 8.62 -7.33
C TYR A 92 -8.70 9.26 -5.96
N LEU A 93 -7.49 9.22 -5.38
CA LEU A 93 -7.17 9.85 -4.11
C LEU A 93 -6.59 11.26 -4.29
N CYS A 94 -6.50 11.78 -5.52
CA CYS A 94 -5.79 13.00 -5.85
C CYS A 94 -4.37 13.04 -5.24
N SER A 95 -3.62 11.95 -5.39
CA SER A 95 -2.28 11.77 -4.82
C SER A 95 -1.26 11.39 -5.89
N ASP A 96 0.02 11.66 -5.64
CA ASP A 96 1.11 11.27 -6.54
C ASP A 96 1.77 9.98 -6.05
N LEU A 97 1.68 8.91 -6.85
CA LEU A 97 2.37 7.66 -6.54
C LEU A 97 3.88 7.83 -6.62
N SER A 98 4.38 8.75 -7.46
CA SER A 98 5.81 8.87 -7.72
C SER A 98 6.63 9.22 -6.47
N ALA A 99 6.03 9.96 -5.54
CA ALA A 99 6.64 10.29 -4.25
C ALA A 99 6.59 9.15 -3.21
N VAL A 100 5.88 8.06 -3.49
CA VAL A 100 5.73 6.94 -2.56
C VAL A 100 6.98 6.08 -2.58
N LYS A 101 7.51 5.78 -1.39
CA LYS A 101 8.59 4.81 -1.22
C LYS A 101 8.15 3.40 -1.59
N ILE A 102 9.02 2.64 -2.25
CA ILE A 102 8.74 1.24 -2.60
C ILE A 102 8.50 0.41 -1.33
N SER A 103 9.30 0.67 -0.29
CA SER A 103 9.18 0.05 1.03
C SER A 103 7.80 0.21 1.66
N ARG A 104 7.17 1.38 1.51
CA ARG A 104 5.81 1.66 2.02
C ARG A 104 4.77 0.78 1.34
N ALA A 105 4.87 0.63 0.03
CA ALA A 105 3.97 -0.26 -0.72
C ALA A 105 4.15 -1.73 -0.32
N CYS A 106 5.40 -2.18 -0.17
CA CYS A 106 5.71 -3.53 0.31
C CYS A 106 5.22 -3.76 1.75
N ALA A 107 5.37 -2.77 2.63
CA ALA A 107 4.85 -2.83 4.00
C ALA A 107 3.32 -2.96 4.01
N ALA A 108 2.61 -2.18 3.18
CA ALA A 108 1.16 -2.29 3.03
C ALA A 108 0.75 -3.68 2.52
N SER A 109 1.42 -4.17 1.47
CA SER A 109 1.15 -5.46 0.84
C SER A 109 1.37 -6.67 1.75
N SER A 110 2.21 -6.54 2.78
CA SER A 110 2.56 -7.60 3.73
C SER A 110 1.99 -7.38 5.14
N ALA A 111 1.16 -6.33 5.32
CA ALA A 111 0.60 -5.96 6.62
C ALA A 111 -0.53 -6.92 7.04
N VAL A 112 -0.16 -8.14 7.41
CA VAL A 112 -1.11 -9.17 7.88
C VAL A 112 -1.89 -8.63 9.09
N PRO A 113 -3.23 -8.60 9.03
CA PRO A 113 -4.07 -8.12 10.13
C PRO A 113 -3.72 -8.79 11.46
N ALA A 114 -3.89 -8.05 12.56
CA ALA A 114 -3.53 -8.40 13.94
C ALA A 114 -2.02 -8.49 14.24
N VAL A 115 -1.19 -8.88 13.27
CA VAL A 115 0.27 -8.92 13.43
C VAL A 115 0.88 -7.53 13.21
N LEU A 116 0.49 -6.88 12.11
CA LEU A 116 0.99 -5.57 11.69
C LEU A 116 -0.13 -4.53 11.70
N SER A 117 0.23 -3.25 11.84
CA SER A 117 -0.75 -2.17 11.77
C SER A 117 -1.09 -1.85 10.31
N PRO A 118 -2.29 -1.37 9.97
CA PRO A 118 -2.55 -0.92 8.61
C PRO A 118 -1.61 0.22 8.20
N VAL A 119 -1.22 0.25 6.93
CA VAL A 119 -0.57 1.43 6.33
C VAL A 119 -1.66 2.42 5.95
N THR A 120 -1.56 3.64 6.47
CA THR A 120 -2.59 4.67 6.24
C THR A 120 -2.18 5.60 5.10
N LEU A 121 -3.09 5.81 4.16
CA LEU A 121 -2.99 6.82 3.10
C LEU A 121 -4.04 7.90 3.31
N ASN A 122 -3.67 9.15 3.05
CA ASN A 122 -4.61 10.26 3.04
C ASN A 122 -5.43 10.23 1.74
N ASN A 123 -6.73 10.49 1.86
CA ASN A 123 -7.61 10.66 0.72
C ASN A 123 -7.80 12.15 0.43
N TYR A 124 -7.31 12.61 -0.72
CA TYR A 124 -7.50 13.99 -1.16
C TYR A 124 -8.52 14.10 -2.30
N ALA A 125 -9.38 13.09 -2.52
CA ALA A 125 -10.36 13.13 -3.61
C ALA A 125 -11.14 14.45 -3.68
N GLY A 126 -11.32 14.96 -4.90
CA GLY A 126 -11.99 16.23 -5.17
C GLY A 126 -11.10 17.48 -5.06
N THR A 127 -9.81 17.37 -4.76
CA THR A 127 -8.89 18.54 -4.72
C THR A 127 -8.13 18.80 -6.03
N CYS A 128 -8.11 17.84 -6.94
CA CYS A 128 -7.23 17.87 -8.12
C CYS A 128 -7.97 17.90 -9.47
N GLY A 129 -9.31 18.00 -9.48
CA GLY A 129 -10.11 17.98 -10.71
C GLY A 129 -10.15 16.62 -11.43
N PHE A 130 -9.79 15.53 -10.75
CA PHE A 130 -9.87 14.18 -11.32
C PHE A 130 -11.32 13.80 -11.64
N GLU A 131 -11.55 13.38 -12.88
CA GLU A 131 -12.84 12.85 -13.34
C GLU A 131 -12.75 11.34 -13.54
N PRO A 132 -13.58 10.54 -12.83
CA PRO A 132 -13.59 9.10 -13.01
C PRO A 132 -14.05 8.73 -14.43
N PRO A 133 -13.52 7.65 -15.02
CA PRO A 133 -13.97 7.17 -16.31
C PRO A 133 -15.45 6.75 -16.26
N ALA A 134 -16.15 6.91 -17.39
CA ALA A 134 -17.60 6.73 -17.47
C ALA A 134 -18.11 5.39 -16.91
N TRP A 135 -17.37 4.29 -17.08
CA TRP A 135 -17.78 2.98 -16.58
C TRP A 135 -17.90 2.91 -15.03
N VAL A 136 -17.21 3.81 -14.31
CA VAL A 136 -17.31 3.93 -12.86
C VAL A 136 -18.60 4.66 -12.47
N THR A 137 -18.95 5.74 -13.17
CA THR A 137 -20.07 6.62 -12.84
C THR A 137 -21.39 6.15 -13.43
N ASP A 138 -21.39 5.75 -14.70
CA ASP A 138 -22.55 5.30 -15.47
C ASP A 138 -22.91 3.85 -15.15
N ARG A 139 -24.17 3.62 -14.76
CA ARG A 139 -24.70 2.30 -14.41
C ARG A 139 -24.99 1.45 -15.65
N GLU A 140 -25.25 2.05 -16.80
CA GLU A 140 -25.54 1.33 -18.05
C GLU A 140 -24.30 0.59 -18.56
N LEU A 141 -23.12 1.20 -18.39
CA LEU A 141 -21.82 0.58 -18.70
C LEU A 141 -21.42 -0.54 -17.74
N GLN A 142 -22.12 -0.71 -16.62
CA GLN A 142 -21.83 -1.74 -15.60
C GLN A 142 -22.61 -3.03 -15.86
N THR A 143 -22.32 -3.63 -17.01
CA THR A 143 -23.10 -4.71 -17.63
C THR A 143 -23.22 -5.97 -16.76
N ASN A 144 -22.23 -6.27 -15.91
CA ASN A 144 -22.24 -7.46 -15.06
C ASN A 144 -21.90 -7.16 -13.58
N ALA A 145 -22.11 -8.16 -12.72
CA ALA A 145 -21.94 -8.02 -11.28
C ALA A 145 -20.50 -7.66 -10.87
N ARG A 146 -19.49 -8.16 -11.59
CA ARG A 146 -18.07 -7.87 -11.32
C ARG A 146 -17.75 -6.41 -11.64
N VAL A 147 -18.18 -5.92 -12.80
CA VAL A 147 -18.00 -4.51 -13.19
C VAL A 147 -18.73 -3.59 -12.22
N ARG A 148 -19.96 -3.93 -11.81
CA ARG A 148 -20.70 -3.17 -10.78
C ARG A 148 -19.99 -3.15 -9.43
N ALA A 149 -19.43 -4.28 -8.99
CA ALA A 149 -18.66 -4.35 -7.75
C ALA A 149 -17.43 -3.46 -7.84
N ARG A 150 -16.63 -3.60 -8.90
CA ARG A 150 -15.44 -2.79 -9.12
C ARG A 150 -15.75 -1.29 -9.22
N ALA A 151 -16.83 -0.92 -9.89
CA ALA A 151 -17.26 0.48 -9.96
C ALA A 151 -17.67 1.04 -8.59
N ARG A 152 -18.31 0.24 -7.73
CA ARG A 152 -18.60 0.63 -6.34
C ARG A 152 -17.34 0.84 -5.52
N GLU A 153 -16.34 -0.04 -5.67
CA GLU A 153 -15.03 0.11 -5.02
C GLU A 153 -14.36 1.43 -5.44
N TYR A 154 -14.28 1.72 -6.74
CA TYR A 154 -13.70 2.97 -7.22
C TYR A 154 -14.47 4.21 -6.76
N LYS A 155 -15.81 4.16 -6.80
CA LYS A 155 -16.66 5.24 -6.27
C LYS A 155 -16.39 5.49 -4.78
N SER A 156 -16.14 4.44 -4.00
CA SER A 156 -15.87 4.57 -2.58
C SER A 156 -14.59 5.35 -2.27
N PHE A 157 -13.61 5.40 -3.18
CA PHE A 157 -12.40 6.20 -2.99
C PHE A 157 -12.65 7.70 -3.19
N LEU A 158 -13.71 8.08 -3.91
CA LEU A 158 -14.07 9.47 -4.14
C LEU A 158 -14.79 10.11 -2.95
N ASP A 159 -15.28 9.29 -2.01
CA ASP A 159 -16.01 9.75 -0.83
C ASP A 159 -15.06 10.19 0.29
N ARG A 160 -14.29 11.27 0.05
CA ARG A 160 -13.37 11.84 1.04
C ARG A 160 -14.08 12.24 2.34
N THR A 161 -15.34 12.68 2.26
CA THR A 161 -16.10 13.15 3.42
C THR A 161 -16.29 12.05 4.45
N ASN A 162 -16.67 10.85 4.03
CA ASN A 162 -16.81 9.72 4.94
C ASN A 162 -15.54 8.87 5.05
N ARG A 163 -14.61 9.01 4.10
CA ARG A 163 -13.38 8.21 4.00
C ARG A 163 -12.14 9.08 3.79
N PRO A 164 -11.78 9.92 4.77
CA PRO A 164 -10.62 10.80 4.67
C PRO A 164 -9.28 10.05 4.69
N TYR A 165 -9.29 8.80 5.15
CA TYR A 165 -8.12 7.93 5.21
C TYR A 165 -8.46 6.55 4.64
N LEU A 166 -7.50 5.95 3.93
CA LEU A 166 -7.53 4.54 3.55
C LEU A 166 -6.58 3.77 4.45
N HIS A 167 -7.02 2.61 4.95
CA HIS A 167 -6.21 1.73 5.79
C HIS A 167 -5.93 0.45 5.01
N LEU A 168 -4.69 0.29 4.59
CA LEU A 168 -4.24 -0.80 3.73
C LEU A 168 -3.61 -1.90 4.57
N VAL A 169 -4.00 -3.14 4.27
CA VAL A 169 -3.48 -4.37 4.86
C VAL A 169 -3.05 -5.35 3.77
N ASP A 170 -2.54 -6.51 4.19
CA ASP A 170 -2.04 -7.57 3.32
C ASP A 170 -2.90 -7.79 2.06
N GLY A 171 -2.24 -7.86 0.91
CA GLY A 171 -2.90 -7.94 -0.41
C GLY A 171 -3.48 -9.32 -0.75
N GLY A 172 -3.35 -10.30 0.15
CA GLY A 172 -3.94 -11.64 0.03
C GLY A 172 -5.25 -11.82 0.81
N VAL A 173 -5.70 -10.79 1.55
CA VAL A 173 -6.99 -10.74 2.25
C VAL A 173 -8.09 -10.32 1.29
#